data_AF-A0A7S0YIS3-F1
#
_entry.id   AF-A0A7S0YIS3-F1
#
_cell.length_a   1.000
_cell.length_b   1.000
_cell.length_c   1.000
_cell.angle_alpha   90.00
_cell.angle_beta   90.00
_cell.angle_gamma   90.00
#
_symmetry.space_group_name_H-M   'P 1'
#
loop_
_entity.id
_entity.type
_entity.pdbx_description
1 polymer ?
#
loop_
_entity_poly.entity_id
_entity_poly.type
_entity_poly.pdbx_seq_one_letter_code
_entity_poly.pdbx_strand_id
1 'polypeptide(L)'
;SLVRRGAQVGLEPLSLDALGGLGRVKAELRLAVQLPVLDPARFRRMGVRPSRGVLLHGPPGCGKTSLVRAVATGCTAGFLKASGAELYSAYLGESERILSELFA
;
A
#
# COMPACT_ATOMS: atom_id res chain seq x y z
N SER A 1 -9.88 21.97 -2.25
CA SER A 1 -9.92 20.94 -1.18
C SER A 1 -10.39 19.58 -1.72
N LEU A 2 -9.88 19.12 -2.87
CA LEU A 2 -10.30 17.87 -3.53
C LEU A 2 -9.57 16.63 -2.98
N VAL A 3 -8.35 16.80 -2.46
CA VAL A 3 -7.51 15.69 -1.96
C VAL A 3 -8.07 15.00 -0.71
N ARG A 4 -8.86 15.73 0.11
CA ARG A 4 -9.46 15.16 1.33
C ARG A 4 -10.57 14.14 1.10
N ARG A 5 -11.13 14.00 -0.11
CA ARG A 5 -12.24 13.07 -0.38
C ARG A 5 -11.85 11.83 -1.20
N GLY A 6 -10.73 11.85 -1.93
CA GLY A 6 -10.33 10.74 -2.81
C GLY A 6 -9.19 9.87 -2.27
N ALA A 7 -8.31 10.39 -1.42
CA ALA A 7 -7.03 9.74 -1.14
C ALA A 7 -7.07 8.75 0.03
N GLN A 8 -7.77 9.08 1.13
CA GLN A 8 -7.94 8.17 2.27
C GLN A 8 -9.21 7.36 2.10
N VAL A 9 -9.06 6.16 1.57
CA VAL A 9 -10.17 5.20 1.49
C VAL A 9 -10.29 4.54 2.87
N GLY A 10 -11.46 4.66 3.49
CA GLY A 10 -11.79 3.88 4.69
C GLY A 10 -11.62 2.39 4.37
N LEU A 11 -10.66 1.75 5.03
CA LEU A 11 -10.43 0.32 4.86
C LEU A 11 -11.50 -0.44 5.64
N GLU A 12 -12.36 -1.18 4.94
CA GLU A 12 -13.07 -2.25 5.63
C GLU A 12 -12.05 -3.27 6.16
N PRO A 13 -12.16 -3.65 7.44
CA PRO A 13 -11.16 -4.50 8.08
C PRO A 13 -11.13 -5.88 7.41
N LEU A 14 -9.99 -6.21 6.81
CA LEU A 14 -9.73 -7.50 6.17
C LEU A 14 -8.49 -8.13 6.81
N SER A 15 -8.63 -9.34 7.35
CA SER A 15 -7.48 -10.09 7.87
C SER A 15 -6.69 -10.74 6.74
N LEU A 16 -5.36 -10.74 6.85
CA LEU A 16 -4.49 -11.45 5.91
C LEU A 16 -4.75 -12.97 5.93
N ASP A 17 -5.23 -13.50 7.04
CA ASP A 17 -5.53 -14.93 7.20
C ASP A 17 -6.87 -15.29 6.55
N ALA A 18 -7.77 -14.31 6.33
CA ALA A 18 -9.02 -14.51 5.60
C ALA A 18 -8.81 -14.75 4.10
N LEU A 19 -7.65 -14.40 3.54
CA LEU A 19 -7.32 -14.68 2.15
C LEU A 19 -6.88 -16.14 2.00
N GLY A 20 -7.56 -16.93 1.16
CA GLY A 20 -7.12 -18.31 0.89
C GLY A 20 -5.76 -18.37 0.19
N GLY A 21 -4.90 -19.30 0.60
CA GLY A 21 -3.63 -19.59 -0.07
C GLY A 21 -2.59 -18.46 0.03
N LEU A 22 -1.77 -18.32 -1.02
CA LEU A 22 -0.73 -17.27 -1.14
C LEU A 22 0.30 -17.22 -0.01
N GLY A 23 0.53 -18.34 0.70
CA GLY A 23 1.37 -18.38 1.91
C GLY A 23 2.75 -17.76 1.72
N ARG A 24 3.41 -18.03 0.59
CA ARG A 24 4.70 -17.42 0.24
C ARG A 24 4.61 -15.91 0.10
N VAL A 25 3.66 -15.39 -0.68
CA VAL A 25 3.49 -13.95 -0.91
C VAL A 25 3.12 -13.22 0.38
N LYS A 26 2.27 -13.83 1.22
CA LYS A 26 1.94 -13.31 2.54
C LYS A 26 3.17 -13.20 3.43
N ALA A 27 4.02 -14.23 3.45
CA ALA A 27 5.26 -14.20 4.24
C ALA A 27 6.22 -13.12 3.74
N GLU A 28 6.43 -13.02 2.43
CA GLU A 28 7.27 -11.99 1.81
C GLU A 28 6.76 -10.58 2.14
N LEU A 29 5.46 -10.34 2.07
CA LEU A 29 4.87 -9.05 2.44
C LEU A 29 4.93 -8.72 3.92
N ARG A 30 4.76 -9.73 4.79
CA ARG A 30 4.95 -9.55 6.24
C ARG A 30 6.38 -9.05 6.53
N LEU A 31 7.38 -9.66 5.91
CA LEU A 31 8.78 -9.28 6.07
C LEU A 31 9.10 -7.91 5.46
N ALA A 32 8.59 -7.64 4.26
CA ALA A 32 8.90 -6.42 3.52
C ALA A 32 8.16 -5.18 4.07
N VAL A 33 6.93 -5.34 4.53
CA VAL A 33 6.05 -4.22 4.89
C VAL A 33 5.66 -4.24 6.36
N GLN A 34 5.10 -5.34 6.88
CA GLN A 34 4.56 -5.33 8.25
C GLN A 34 5.64 -5.19 9.31
N LEU A 35 6.69 -6.01 9.27
CA LEU A 35 7.72 -5.99 10.31
C LEU A 35 8.49 -4.66 10.39
N PRO A 36 8.88 -4.01 9.27
CA PRO A 36 9.50 -2.69 9.34
C PRO A 36 8.62 -1.60 9.95
N VAL A 37 7.31 -1.68 9.73
CA VAL A 37 6.34 -0.72 10.27
C VAL A 37 6.10 -0.97 11.76
N LEU A 38 6.01 -2.24 12.17
CA LEU A 38 5.74 -2.63 13.56
C LEU A 38 6.97 -2.55 14.48
N ASP A 39 8.17 -2.87 13.99
CA ASP A 39 9.42 -2.82 14.78
C ASP A 39 10.58 -2.18 14.00
N PRO A 40 10.53 -0.85 13.78
CA PRO A 40 11.60 -0.14 13.06
C PRO A 40 12.93 -0.11 13.82
N ALA A 41 12.92 -0.32 15.14
CA ALA A 41 14.13 -0.32 15.97
C ALA A 41 14.98 -1.56 15.70
N ARG A 42 14.35 -2.74 15.56
CA ARG A 42 15.04 -3.98 15.24
C ARG A 42 15.69 -3.92 13.85
N PHE A 43 15.02 -3.37 12.84
CA PHE A 43 15.60 -3.19 11.51
C PHE A 43 16.84 -2.27 11.53
N ARG A 44 16.77 -1.17 12.30
CA ARG A 44 17.92 -0.29 12.51
C ARG A 44 19.09 -1.00 13.18
N ARG A 45 18.85 -1.79 14.23
CA ARG A 45 19.90 -2.55 14.93
C ARG A 45 20.58 -3.60 14.04
N MET A 46 19.82 -4.24 13.15
CA MET A 46 20.37 -5.22 12.21
C MET A 46 21.11 -4.58 11.03
N GLY A 47 21.09 -3.24 10.89
CA GLY A 47 21.68 -2.55 9.74
C GLY A 47 20.94 -2.82 8.41
N VAL A 48 19.76 -3.45 8.46
CA VAL A 48 18.98 -3.81 7.28
C VAL A 48 18.07 -2.65 6.92
N ARG A 49 18.20 -2.12 5.70
CA ARG A 49 17.29 -1.10 5.20
C ARG A 49 15.94 -1.73 4.84
N PRO A 50 14.81 -1.13 5.27
CA PRO A 50 13.49 -1.61 4.87
C PRO A 50 13.29 -1.49 3.35
N SER A 51 12.41 -2.31 2.79
CA SER A 51 12.11 -2.24 1.36
C SER A 51 11.47 -0.89 1.01
N ARG A 52 11.92 -0.26 -0.07
CA ARG A 52 11.39 1.04 -0.52
C ARG A 52 10.01 0.97 -1.17
N GLY A 53 9.63 -0.21 -1.68
CA GLY A 53 8.34 -0.43 -2.31
C GLY A 53 8.19 -1.89 -2.72
N VAL A 54 6.94 -2.31 -2.92
CA VAL A 54 6.59 -3.66 -3.37
C VAL A 54 5.68 -3.54 -4.58
N LEU A 55 6.02 -4.26 -5.65
CA LEU A 55 5.20 -4.36 -6.85
C LEU A 55 4.51 -5.72 -6.90
N LEU A 56 3.18 -5.73 -6.85
CA LEU A 56 2.38 -6.95 -7.01
C LEU A 56 1.89 -7.05 -8.46
N HIS A 57 2.35 -8.08 -9.18
CA HIS A 57 1.99 -8.30 -10.59
C HIS A 57 1.35 -9.69 -10.81
N GLY A 58 0.70 -9.88 -11.96
CA GLY A 58 0.11 -11.15 -12.41
C GLY A 58 -1.33 -11.01 -12.92
N PRO A 59 -2.02 -12.13 -13.18
CA PRO A 59 -3.34 -12.10 -13.81
C PRO A 59 -4.41 -11.39 -12.96
N PRO A 60 -5.47 -10.86 -13.60
CA PRO A 60 -6.61 -10.31 -12.89
C PRO A 60 -7.29 -11.40 -12.04
N GLY A 61 -7.85 -11.03 -10.89
CA GLY A 61 -8.55 -11.96 -9.99
C GLY A 61 -7.69 -12.69 -8.96
N CYS A 62 -6.35 -12.57 -9.00
CA CYS A 62 -5.47 -13.21 -8.00
C CYS A 62 -5.38 -12.48 -6.64
N GLY A 63 -6.35 -11.65 -6.28
CA GLY A 63 -6.43 -11.02 -4.95
C GLY A 63 -5.38 -9.97 -4.61
N LYS A 64 -4.64 -9.41 -5.58
CA LYS A 64 -3.55 -8.43 -5.35
C LYS A 64 -4.02 -7.21 -4.55
N THR A 65 -5.12 -6.59 -4.97
CA THR A 65 -5.72 -5.43 -4.29
C THR A 65 -6.20 -5.79 -2.88
N SER A 66 -6.84 -6.94 -2.72
CA SER A 66 -7.33 -7.41 -1.42
C SER A 66 -6.18 -7.70 -0.45
N LEU A 67 -5.07 -8.24 -0.95
CA LEU A 67 -3.87 -8.54 -0.19
C LEU A 67 -3.19 -7.25 0.33
N VAL A 68 -3.10 -6.20 -0.48
CA VAL A 68 -2.62 -4.89 -0.01
C VAL A 68 -3.53 -4.33 1.09
N ARG A 69 -4.86 -4.39 0.90
CA ARG A 69 -5.83 -3.94 1.91
C ARG A 69 -5.68 -4.70 3.24
N ALA A 70 -5.49 -6.01 3.18
CA ALA A 70 -5.32 -6.84 4.36
C ALA A 70 -4.03 -6.52 5.12
N VAL A 71 -2.92 -6.30 4.40
CA VAL A 71 -1.65 -5.89 4.99
C VAL A 71 -1.77 -4.51 5.66
N ALA A 72 -2.39 -3.55 4.98
CA ALA A 72 -2.60 -2.19 5.50
C ALA A 72 -3.47 -2.19 6.78
N THR A 73 -4.52 -3.02 6.80
CA THR A 73 -5.37 -3.22 7.99
C THR A 73 -4.54 -3.75 9.16
N GLY A 74 -3.71 -4.77 8.93
CA GLY A 74 -2.87 -5.37 9.98
C GLY A 74 -1.80 -4.45 10.56
N CYS A 75 -1.37 -3.43 9.82
CA CYS A 75 -0.41 -2.43 10.29
C CYS A 75 -1.06 -1.21 10.95
N THR A 76 -2.39 -1.10 10.96
CA THR A 76 -3.11 0.14 11.33
C THR A 76 -2.55 1.37 10.61
N ALA A 77 -2.09 1.18 9.37
CA ALA A 77 -1.44 2.23 8.58
C ALA A 77 -2.47 2.97 7.72
N GLY A 78 -2.20 4.26 7.45
CA GLY A 78 -2.95 5.01 6.46
C GLY A 78 -2.86 4.36 5.09
N PHE A 79 -3.99 4.16 4.43
CA PHE A 79 -4.05 3.57 3.10
C PHE A 79 -4.43 4.61 2.06
N LEU A 80 -3.49 4.86 1.14
CA LEU A 80 -3.68 5.73 0.00
C LEU A 80 -3.86 4.88 -1.25
N LYS A 81 -4.98 5.07 -1.95
CA LYS A 81 -5.23 4.45 -3.25
C LYS A 81 -5.23 5.55 -4.29
N ALA A 82 -4.42 5.38 -5.34
CA ALA A 82 -4.48 6.20 -6.53
C ALA A 82 -4.55 5.29 -7.75
N SER A 83 -5.47 5.58 -8.67
CA SER A 83 -5.50 4.93 -9.99
C SER A 83 -4.90 5.84 -11.05
N GLY A 84 -4.27 5.27 -12.09
CA GLY A 84 -3.73 6.07 -13.19
C GLY A 84 -4.78 6.93 -13.90
N ALA A 85 -6.04 6.50 -13.89
CA ALA A 85 -7.17 7.28 -14.40
C ALA A 85 -7.49 8.51 -13.52
N GLU A 86 -7.33 8.41 -12.20
CA GLU A 86 -7.50 9.55 -11.27
C GLU A 86 -6.32 10.54 -11.34
N LEU A 87 -5.13 10.04 -11.67
CA LEU A 87 -3.92 10.85 -11.79
C LEU A 87 -3.81 11.55 -13.14
N TYR A 88 -4.63 11.17 -14.12
CA TYR A 88 -4.58 11.71 -15.47
C TYR A 88 -5.60 12.85 -15.63
N SER A 89 -5.11 14.07 -15.84
CA SER A 89 -5.91 15.22 -16.27
C SER A 89 -5.54 15.66 -17.68
N ALA A 90 -6.54 16.16 -18.43
CA ALA A 90 -6.33 16.78 -19.74
C ALA A 90 -5.69 18.18 -19.64
N TYR A 91 -5.63 18.76 -18.44
CA TYR A 91 -5.05 20.08 -18.19
C TYR A 91 -3.55 19.97 -17.85
N LEU A 92 -2.72 20.76 -18.52
CA LEU A 92 -1.28 20.78 -18.30
C LEU A 92 -0.94 21.11 -16.83
N GLY A 93 -0.07 20.32 -16.22
CA GLY A 93 0.44 20.53 -14.86
C GLY A 93 -0.51 20.11 -13.72
N GLU A 94 -1.76 19.74 -14.01
CA GLU A 94 -2.70 19.33 -12.97
C GLU A 94 -2.35 17.94 -12.39
N SER A 95 -1.94 17.01 -13.25
CA SER A 95 -1.50 15.66 -12.86
C SER A 95 -0.29 15.70 -11.91
N GLU A 96 0.67 16.58 -12.16
CA GLU A 96 1.87 16.77 -11.31
C GLU A 96 1.50 17.38 -9.96
N ARG A 97 0.56 18.33 -9.96
CA ARG A 97 0.05 18.93 -8.74
C ARG A 97 -0.66 17.89 -7.87
N ILE A 98 -1.50 17.04 -8.46
CA ILE A 98 -2.19 15.96 -7.74
C ILE A 98 -1.17 14.99 -7.13
N LEU A 99 -0.15 14.59 -7.89
CA LEU A 99 0.93 13.73 -7.39
C LEU A 99 1.70 14.38 -6.24
N SER A 100 2.06 15.66 -6.37
CA SER A 100 2.75 16.39 -5.30
C SER A 100 1.88 16.50 -4.04
N GLU A 101 0.57 16.74 -4.18
CA GLU A 101 -0.35 16.84 -3.04
C GLU A 101 -0.62 15.47 -2.39
N LEU A 102 -0.49 14.35 -3.12
CA LEU A 102 -0.66 13.00 -2.59
C LEU A 102 0.50 12.52 -1.71
N PHE A 103 1.72 12.99 -1.98
CA PHE A 103 2.94 12.58 -1.28
C PHE A 103 3.52 13.65 -0.35
N ALA A 104 2.92 14.84 -0.29
CA ALA A 104 3.29 15.93 0.63
C ALA A 104 2.89 15.62 2.08
#